data_AF-A0A1J8Q7W3-F1
#
_entry.id   AF-A0A1J8Q7W3-F1
#
_cell.length_a   1.000
_cell.length_b   1.000
_cell.length_c   1.000
_cell.angle_alpha   90.00
_cell.angle_beta   90.00
_cell.angle_gamma   90.00
#
_symmetry.space_group_name_H-M   'P 1'
#
loop_
_entity.id
_entity.type
_entity.pdbx_description
1 polymer ?
#
loop_
_entity_poly.entity_id
_entity_poly.type
_entity_poly.pdbx_seq_one_letter_code
_entity_poly.pdbx_strand_id
1 'polypeptide(L)'
;LDPSQKDTHFKRFWGKTLHAEALEEAERIFKERHIELYGEHGASSSPKKMRVGNVNALLRELSSDESEGESESPIDPQSPWTREFHLYLNTVTSLPVNVSIVQWWGLNAQQYPVWASLACDYLSIMATSVSSERAFSAAALTITKRRNRLKADIVEAIQVLRMLYNRDLMFSEPPASSALELALEVPEDEEEADSSS
;
A
#
# COMPACT_ATOMS: atom_id res chain seq x y z
N LEU A 1 4.89 8.04 3.45
CA LEU A 1 4.08 7.18 2.54
C LEU A 1 3.67 7.90 1.26
N ASP A 2 3.63 9.24 1.21
CA ASP A 2 3.55 9.96 -0.07
C ASP A 2 4.91 9.83 -0.82
N PRO A 3 4.94 9.27 -2.04
CA PRO A 3 6.18 9.11 -2.82
C PRO A 3 6.85 10.42 -3.23
N SER A 4 6.10 11.52 -3.29
CA SER A 4 6.61 12.83 -3.69
C SER A 4 7.24 13.60 -2.52
N GLN A 5 6.72 13.42 -1.32
CA GLN A 5 7.17 14.15 -0.13
C GLN A 5 8.14 13.31 0.71
N LYS A 6 7.91 12.01 0.88
CA LYS A 6 8.72 11.08 1.69
C LYS A 6 9.20 11.72 3.00
N ASP A 7 10.50 11.93 3.13
CA ASP A 7 11.18 12.47 4.31
C ASP A 7 11.34 14.00 4.27
N THR A 8 11.05 14.63 3.13
CA THR A 8 11.27 16.08 2.94
C THR A 8 10.35 16.91 3.83
N HIS A 9 9.13 16.45 4.09
CA HIS A 9 8.19 17.12 4.99
C HIS A 9 8.72 17.15 6.43
N PHE A 10 9.21 16.02 6.95
CA PHE A 10 9.74 15.97 8.31
C PHE A 10 11.01 16.81 8.46
N LYS A 11 11.92 16.74 7.49
CA LYS A 11 13.12 17.61 7.46
C LYS A 11 12.80 19.10 7.47
N ARG A 12 11.67 19.49 6.86
CA ARG A 12 11.25 20.90 6.78
C ARG A 12 10.57 21.40 8.06
N PHE A 13 9.78 20.55 8.71
CA PHE A 13 8.90 20.99 9.80
C PHE A 13 9.31 20.48 11.19
N TRP A 14 10.16 19.46 11.29
CA TRP A 14 10.56 18.85 12.55
C TRP A 14 12.00 19.20 12.91
N GLY A 15 12.29 19.25 14.22
CA GLY A 15 13.65 19.40 14.73
C GLY A 15 14.48 18.14 14.47
N LYS A 16 15.82 18.27 14.43
CA LYS A 16 16.75 17.16 14.14
C LYS A 16 16.54 15.95 15.06
N THR A 17 16.25 16.19 16.33
CA THR A 17 16.01 15.14 17.34
C THR A 17 14.71 14.38 17.07
N LEU A 18 13.59 15.11 16.89
CA LEU A 18 12.28 14.52 16.59
C LEU A 18 12.28 13.79 15.24
N HIS A 19 13.02 14.31 14.27
CA HIS A 19 13.19 13.66 12.97
C HIS A 19 13.91 12.31 13.10
N ALA A 20 15.00 12.27 13.86
CA ALA A 20 15.74 11.03 14.11
C ALA A 20 14.89 9.99 14.86
N GLU A 21 14.20 10.41 15.93
CA GLU A 21 13.32 9.53 16.72
C GLU A 21 12.20 8.92 15.87
N ALA A 22 11.56 9.74 15.02
CA ALA A 22 10.52 9.23 14.14
C ALA A 22 11.03 8.33 13.02
N LEU A 23 12.25 8.54 12.56
CA LEU A 23 12.87 7.68 11.56
C LEU A 23 13.24 6.33 12.16
N GLU A 24 13.76 6.31 13.39
CA GLU A 24 14.00 5.08 14.16
C GLU A 24 12.70 4.30 14.38
N GLU A 25 11.61 4.99 14.73
CA GLU A 25 10.29 4.38 14.88
C GLU A 25 9.76 3.81 13.55
N ALA A 26 9.94 4.53 12.45
CA ALA A 26 9.55 4.05 11.13
C ALA A 26 10.37 2.81 10.70
N GLU A 27 11.66 2.77 11.01
CA GLU A 27 12.51 1.60 10.79
C GLU A 27 12.03 0.40 11.62
N ARG A 28 11.66 0.63 12.88
CA ARG A 28 11.12 -0.41 13.76
C ARG A 28 9.84 -1.04 13.19
N ILE A 29 8.87 -0.20 12.81
CA ILE A 29 7.60 -0.66 12.21
C ILE A 29 7.86 -1.41 10.90
N PHE A 30 8.77 -0.89 10.06
CA PHE A 30 9.12 -1.54 8.80
C PHE A 30 9.75 -2.91 9.02
N LYS A 31 10.68 -3.01 9.98
CA LYS A 31 11.35 -4.26 10.33
C LYS A 31 10.35 -5.30 10.81
N GLU A 32 9.43 -4.93 11.70
CA GLU A 32 8.36 -5.81 12.19
C GLU A 32 7.53 -6.34 11.02
N ARG A 33 7.06 -5.45 10.14
CA ARG A 33 6.25 -5.84 8.97
C ARG A 33 7.02 -6.70 7.97
N HIS A 34 8.31 -6.45 7.77
CA HIS A 34 9.15 -7.26 6.91
C HIS A 34 9.29 -8.69 7.47
N ILE A 35 9.48 -8.82 8.78
CA ILE A 35 9.56 -10.13 9.46
C ILE A 35 8.22 -10.86 9.36
N GLU A 36 7.09 -10.18 9.49
CA GLU A 36 5.76 -10.78 9.28
C GLU A 36 5.58 -11.35 7.87
N LEU A 37 6.04 -10.63 6.85
CA LEU A 37 5.85 -11.01 5.45
C LEU A 37 6.83 -12.09 4.96
N TYR A 38 8.08 -12.07 5.45
CA TYR A 38 9.16 -12.90 4.91
C TYR A 38 9.85 -13.80 5.96
N GLY A 39 9.57 -13.64 7.25
CA GLY A 39 10.30 -14.27 8.35
C GLY A 39 11.64 -13.59 8.66
N GLU A 40 12.32 -14.01 9.73
CA GLU A 40 13.57 -13.38 10.21
C GLU A 40 14.71 -13.37 9.17
N HIS A 41 14.76 -14.38 8.30
CA HIS A 41 15.84 -14.59 7.33
C HIS A 41 15.38 -14.48 5.87
N GLY A 42 14.11 -14.13 5.65
CA GLY A 42 13.57 -14.06 4.30
C GLY A 42 14.16 -12.89 3.53
N ALA A 43 14.89 -13.19 2.46
CA ALA A 43 15.25 -12.16 1.49
C ALA A 43 14.00 -11.81 0.67
N SER A 44 13.61 -10.54 0.68
CA SER A 44 12.70 -9.96 -0.30
C SER A 44 13.14 -10.39 -1.71
N SER A 45 12.31 -11.20 -2.38
CA SER A 45 12.53 -11.60 -3.77
C SER A 45 12.56 -10.33 -4.61
N SER A 46 13.76 -9.86 -4.93
CA SER A 46 13.95 -8.61 -5.67
C SER A 46 13.15 -8.63 -6.98
N PRO A 47 12.50 -7.52 -7.36
CA PRO A 47 11.82 -7.43 -8.65
C PRO A 47 12.86 -7.54 -9.79
N LYS A 48 12.54 -8.34 -10.83
CA LYS A 48 13.33 -8.41 -12.06
C LYS A 48 13.42 -7.00 -12.67
N LYS A 49 14.61 -6.38 -12.58
CA LYS A 49 14.87 -5.07 -13.20
C LYS A 49 14.61 -5.13 -14.72
N MET A 50 13.71 -4.30 -15.22
CA MET A 50 13.85 -3.78 -16.58
C MET A 50 15.09 -2.88 -16.61
N ARG A 51 15.97 -3.12 -17.59
CA ARG A 51 17.18 -2.32 -17.81
C ARG A 51 16.79 -0.90 -18.22
N VAL A 52 17.08 0.09 -17.37
CA VAL A 52 17.11 1.50 -17.76
C VAL A 52 18.55 2.01 -17.58
N GLY A 53 19.00 2.74 -18.60
CA GLY A 53 20.39 3.06 -18.91
C GLY A 53 21.16 3.85 -17.85
N ASN A 54 22.47 3.78 -18.03
CA ASN A 54 23.55 4.03 -17.09
C ASN A 54 23.89 5.52 -16.93
N VAL A 55 23.33 6.21 -15.93
CA VAL A 55 23.75 7.58 -15.54
C VAL A 55 24.44 7.65 -14.18
N ASN A 56 24.32 6.60 -13.34
CA ASN A 56 24.89 6.59 -11.99
C ASN A 56 26.40 6.26 -11.95
N ALA A 57 26.97 5.75 -13.04
CA ALA A 57 28.40 5.46 -13.13
C ALA A 57 29.27 6.72 -13.25
N LEU A 58 28.71 7.86 -13.68
CA LEU A 58 29.47 9.09 -13.90
C LEU A 58 29.51 10.04 -12.67
N LEU A 59 28.65 9.84 -11.67
CA LEU A 59 28.60 10.75 -10.51
C LEU A 59 29.54 10.38 -9.36
N ARG A 60 30.27 9.26 -9.48
CA ARG A 60 31.17 8.73 -8.44
C ARG A 60 32.62 9.24 -8.56
N GLU A 61 32.94 10.07 -9.54
CA GLU A 61 34.31 10.60 -9.73
C GLU A 61 34.55 12.01 -9.13
N LEU A 62 33.55 12.70 -8.58
CA LEU A 62 33.71 14.11 -8.18
C LEU A 62 33.41 14.47 -6.72
N SER A 63 33.50 13.55 -5.77
CA SER A 63 33.38 13.93 -4.35
C SER A 63 34.45 13.27 -3.50
N SER A 64 35.64 13.88 -3.53
CA SER A 64 36.71 13.69 -2.55
C SER A 64 36.73 14.95 -1.68
N ASP A 65 36.23 14.89 -0.46
CA ASP A 65 36.58 15.83 0.60
C ASP A 65 36.32 15.20 1.97
N GLU A 66 37.32 15.25 2.83
CA GLU A 66 37.40 14.61 4.14
C GLU A 66 36.77 15.52 5.21
N SER A 67 35.85 14.99 6.02
CA SER A 67 35.54 15.57 7.32
C SER A 67 35.06 14.48 8.28
N GLU A 68 35.99 14.06 9.14
CA GLU A 68 35.78 13.29 10.37
C GLU A 68 34.71 13.93 11.27
N GLY A 69 33.86 13.09 11.86
CA GLY A 69 32.78 13.50 12.77
C GLY A 69 31.98 12.30 13.26
N GLU A 70 32.48 11.67 14.32
CA GLU A 70 31.95 10.50 15.02
C GLU A 70 30.48 10.60 15.43
N SER A 71 29.71 9.53 15.14
CA SER A 71 28.72 8.91 16.01
C SER A 71 28.28 7.60 15.37
N GLU A 72 29.13 6.57 15.46
CA GLU A 72 28.76 5.21 15.09
C GLU A 72 27.96 4.56 16.24
N SER A 73 26.67 4.33 16.02
CA SER A 73 26.00 3.18 16.63
C SER A 73 26.52 1.90 15.92
N PRO A 74 26.59 0.73 16.58
CA PRO A 74 27.11 -0.49 15.96
C PRO A 74 26.22 -0.93 14.78
N ILE A 75 26.62 -0.58 13.56
CA ILE A 75 25.93 -0.92 12.32
C ILE A 75 26.22 -2.40 12.01
N ASP A 76 25.24 -3.26 12.27
CA ASP A 76 25.23 -4.66 11.81
C ASP A 76 25.20 -4.67 10.26
N PRO A 77 26.20 -5.25 9.57
CA PRO A 77 26.34 -5.11 8.14
C PRO A 77 25.28 -5.96 7.41
N GLN A 78 24.18 -5.27 7.10
CA GLN A 78 23.28 -5.54 5.98
C GLN A 78 22.20 -6.60 6.16
N SER A 79 21.30 -6.32 7.09
CA SER A 79 19.99 -6.95 7.08
C SER A 79 19.21 -6.61 5.79
N PRO A 80 18.52 -7.58 5.15
CA PRO A 80 17.85 -7.39 3.87
C PRO A 80 16.78 -6.28 3.91
N TRP A 81 16.11 -6.09 5.04
CA TRP A 81 15.06 -5.08 5.22
C TRP A 81 15.60 -3.65 5.18
N THR A 82 16.79 -3.39 5.73
CA THR A 82 17.39 -2.04 5.77
C THR A 82 17.65 -1.50 4.36
N ARG A 83 18.10 -2.39 3.45
CA ARG A 83 18.29 -2.03 2.04
C ARG A 83 16.97 -1.62 1.38
N GLU A 84 15.89 -2.37 1.61
CA GLU A 84 14.56 -2.08 1.03
C GLU A 84 13.97 -0.79 1.60
N PHE A 85 14.12 -0.57 2.92
CA PHE A 85 13.70 0.64 3.61
C PHE A 85 14.30 1.90 2.96
N HIS A 86 15.63 1.94 2.85
CA HIS A 86 16.32 3.08 2.23
C HIS A 86 16.12 3.18 0.72
N LEU A 87 15.91 2.06 0.02
CA LEU A 87 15.64 2.07 -1.41
C LEU A 87 14.43 2.95 -1.73
N TYR A 88 13.33 2.78 -1.01
CA TYR A 88 12.14 3.61 -1.20
C TYR A 88 12.43 5.09 -0.85
N LEU A 89 13.05 5.35 0.30
CA LEU A 89 13.29 6.72 0.79
C LEU A 89 14.22 7.53 -0.13
N ASN A 90 15.25 6.89 -0.69
CA ASN A 90 16.26 7.55 -1.51
C ASN A 90 15.88 7.63 -2.99
N THR A 91 14.85 6.90 -3.43
CA THR A 91 14.38 6.99 -4.81
C THR A 91 13.70 8.35 -5.05
N VAL A 92 14.01 9.01 -6.15
CA VAL A 92 13.24 10.19 -6.58
C VAL A 92 12.01 9.69 -7.33
N THR A 93 10.83 9.90 -6.77
CA THR A 93 9.56 9.47 -7.36
C THR A 93 8.63 10.66 -7.45
N SER A 94 8.05 10.90 -8.63
CA SER A 94 6.97 11.86 -8.79
C SER A 94 5.64 11.11 -8.97
N LEU A 95 4.59 11.63 -8.33
CA LEU A 95 3.23 11.15 -8.56
C LEU A 95 2.69 11.81 -9.85
N PRO A 96 2.24 11.02 -10.84
CA PRO A 96 1.53 11.58 -11.99
C PRO A 96 0.27 12.33 -11.54
N VAL A 97 -0.06 13.44 -12.21
CA VAL A 97 -1.17 14.34 -11.84
C VAL A 97 -2.53 13.63 -11.77
N ASN A 98 -2.70 12.54 -12.51
CA ASN A 98 -3.94 11.78 -12.61
C ASN A 98 -3.97 10.48 -11.78
N VAL A 99 -2.98 10.25 -10.90
CA VAL A 99 -2.88 9.01 -10.11
C VAL A 99 -2.97 9.35 -8.62
N SER A 100 -3.93 8.73 -7.93
CA SER A 100 -4.02 8.87 -6.47
C SER A 100 -2.88 8.12 -5.76
N ILE A 101 -2.52 8.56 -4.54
CA ILE A 101 -1.45 7.93 -3.75
C ILE A 101 -1.72 6.43 -3.55
N VAL A 102 -2.98 6.05 -3.27
CA VAL A 102 -3.40 4.66 -3.09
C VAL A 102 -3.21 3.85 -4.37
N GLN A 103 -3.60 4.41 -5.52
CA GLN A 103 -3.43 3.76 -6.82
C GLN A 103 -1.94 3.59 -7.18
N TRP A 104 -1.10 4.57 -6.85
CA TRP A 104 0.35 4.47 -7.05
C TRP A 104 0.93 3.31 -6.24
N TRP A 105 0.54 3.15 -4.97
CA TRP A 105 0.98 2.02 -4.15
C TRP A 105 0.50 0.68 -4.70
N GLY A 106 -0.72 0.60 -5.24
CA GLY A 106 -1.21 -0.59 -5.92
C GLY A 106 -0.36 -0.99 -7.14
N LEU A 107 0.08 -0.01 -7.94
CA LEU A 107 0.94 -0.26 -9.10
C LEU A 107 2.38 -0.65 -8.71
N ASN A 108 2.88 -0.12 -7.59
CA ASN A 108 4.26 -0.33 -7.14
C ASN A 108 4.38 -1.40 -6.04
N ALA A 109 3.30 -2.11 -5.70
CA ALA A 109 3.29 -3.12 -4.66
C ALA A 109 4.27 -4.28 -4.93
N GLN A 110 4.48 -4.63 -6.19
CA GLN A 110 5.48 -5.65 -6.58
C GLN A 110 6.92 -5.18 -6.38
N GLN A 111 7.17 -3.87 -6.44
CA GLN A 111 8.50 -3.30 -6.28
C GLN A 111 8.83 -3.00 -4.80
N TYR A 112 7.81 -2.63 -4.03
CA TYR A 112 7.94 -2.27 -2.62
C TYR A 112 6.85 -2.95 -1.79
N PRO A 113 6.92 -4.28 -1.62
CA PRO A 113 5.86 -5.06 -0.98
C PRO A 113 5.62 -4.67 0.47
N VAL A 114 6.68 -4.48 1.27
CA VAL A 114 6.55 -4.10 2.68
C VAL A 114 5.97 -2.70 2.80
N TRP A 115 6.51 -1.73 2.06
CA TRP A 115 6.00 -0.37 2.07
C TRP A 115 4.57 -0.25 1.55
N ALA A 116 4.20 -1.01 0.53
CA ALA A 116 2.84 -1.02 0.00
C ALA A 116 1.86 -1.57 1.03
N SER A 117 2.23 -2.61 1.79
CA SER A 117 1.40 -3.13 2.88
C SER A 117 1.15 -2.06 3.95
N LEU A 118 2.21 -1.38 4.41
CA LEU A 118 2.10 -0.27 5.37
C LEU A 118 1.28 0.89 4.79
N ALA A 119 1.46 1.20 3.50
CA ALA A 119 0.69 2.24 2.83
C ALA A 119 -0.80 1.92 2.80
N CYS A 120 -1.19 0.68 2.51
CA CYS A 120 -2.58 0.25 2.56
C CYS A 120 -3.16 0.37 3.97
N ASP A 121 -2.39 -0.01 4.99
CA ASP A 121 -2.84 0.04 6.39
C ASP A 121 -3.01 1.49 6.87
N TYR A 122 -2.04 2.37 6.61
CA TYR A 122 -2.09 3.76 7.12
C TYR A 122 -2.90 4.72 6.25
N LEU A 123 -2.93 4.56 4.92
CA LEU A 123 -3.70 5.45 4.03
C LEU A 123 -5.20 5.11 4.02
N SER A 124 -5.58 3.90 4.44
CA SER A 124 -7.00 3.53 4.59
C SER A 124 -7.66 4.21 5.80
N ILE A 125 -6.86 4.65 6.77
CA ILE A 125 -7.36 5.37 7.94
C ILE A 125 -7.83 6.76 7.51
N MET A 126 -9.12 7.01 7.69
CA MET A 126 -9.69 8.32 7.45
C MET A 126 -9.14 9.34 8.45
N ALA A 127 -8.41 10.34 7.97
CA ALA A 127 -7.86 11.40 8.81
C ALA A 127 -8.95 12.28 9.48
N THR A 128 -10.20 12.21 9.04
CA THR A 128 -11.30 13.07 9.51
C THR A 128 -12.60 12.29 9.71
N SER A 129 -13.39 12.67 10.72
CA SER A 129 -14.77 12.16 10.96
C SER A 129 -15.78 12.57 9.90
N VAL A 130 -15.42 13.40 8.92
CA VAL A 130 -16.34 13.95 7.90
C VAL A 130 -17.08 12.86 7.10
N SER A 131 -16.50 11.67 6.95
CA SER A 131 -17.18 10.54 6.30
C SER A 131 -18.27 9.91 7.17
N SER A 132 -17.98 9.68 8.46
CA SER A 132 -19.00 9.16 9.37
C SER A 132 -20.12 10.18 9.56
N GLU A 133 -19.82 11.48 9.67
CA GLU A 133 -20.82 12.56 9.72
C GLU A 133 -21.71 12.60 8.46
N ARG A 134 -21.13 12.41 7.27
CA ARG A 134 -21.90 12.31 6.02
C ARG A 134 -22.79 11.07 6.00
N ALA A 135 -22.30 9.93 6.48
CA ALA A 135 -23.08 8.70 6.59
C ALA A 135 -24.26 8.87 7.58
N PHE A 136 -24.02 9.46 8.74
CA PHE A 136 -25.07 9.75 9.73
C PHE A 136 -26.09 10.77 9.22
N SER A 137 -25.64 11.81 8.51
CA SER A 137 -26.54 12.79 7.88
C SER A 137 -27.43 12.14 6.82
N ALA A 138 -26.87 11.23 6.01
CA ALA A 138 -27.64 10.46 5.04
C ALA A 138 -28.63 9.48 5.71
N ALA A 139 -28.24 8.86 6.83
CA ALA A 139 -29.14 8.04 7.64
C ALA A 139 -30.29 8.87 8.21
N ALA A 140 -30.03 10.08 8.70
CA ALA A 140 -31.07 11.01 9.18
C ALA A 140 -32.06 11.40 8.07
N LEU A 141 -31.61 11.54 6.81
CA LEU A 141 -32.52 11.75 5.67
C LEU A 141 -33.38 10.52 5.35
N THR A 142 -32.85 9.32 5.60
CA THR A 142 -33.58 8.05 5.38
C THR A 142 -34.66 7.85 6.45
N ILE A 143 -34.34 8.18 7.71
CA ILE A 143 -35.25 8.16 8.86
C ILE A 143 -36.05 9.47 8.90
N THR A 144 -36.98 9.63 7.96
CA THR A 144 -37.90 10.78 7.98
C THR A 144 -38.96 10.65 9.09
N LYS A 145 -39.61 11.75 9.50
CA LYS A 145 -40.70 11.74 10.50
C LYS A 145 -41.84 10.75 10.18
N ARG A 146 -42.05 10.40 8.91
CA ARG A 146 -43.06 9.41 8.46
C ARG A 146 -42.55 7.96 8.40
N ARG A 147 -41.23 7.73 8.48
CA ARG A 147 -40.57 6.41 8.44
C ARG A 147 -39.67 6.20 9.67
N ASN A 148 -40.18 6.51 10.87
CA ASN A 148 -39.44 6.44 12.14
C ASN A 148 -39.51 5.08 12.85
N ARG A 149 -40.20 4.08 12.28
CA ARG A 149 -40.33 2.71 12.85
C ARG A 149 -39.36 1.70 12.21
N LEU A 150 -38.31 2.17 11.54
CA LEU A 150 -37.26 1.30 11.03
C LEU A 150 -36.38 0.83 12.18
N LYS A 151 -36.09 -0.47 12.21
CA LYS A 151 -35.10 -1.04 13.13
C LYS A 151 -33.69 -0.68 12.64
N ALA A 152 -32.72 -0.73 13.55
CA ALA A 152 -31.33 -0.32 13.27
C ALA A 152 -30.67 -1.15 12.17
N ASP A 153 -30.91 -2.47 12.16
CA ASP A 153 -30.49 -3.42 11.13
C ASP A 153 -30.96 -3.03 9.72
N ILE A 154 -32.22 -2.59 9.60
CA ILE A 154 -32.79 -2.15 8.31
C ILE A 154 -32.15 -0.84 7.86
N VAL A 155 -31.91 0.10 8.78
CA VAL A 155 -31.24 1.37 8.45
C VAL A 155 -29.81 1.11 7.97
N GLU A 156 -29.09 0.22 8.65
CA GLU A 156 -27.74 -0.22 8.28
C GLU A 156 -27.74 -0.82 6.86
N ALA A 157 -28.60 -1.80 6.60
CA ALA A 157 -28.72 -2.42 5.28
C ALA A 157 -29.00 -1.40 4.16
N ILE A 158 -29.86 -0.42 4.41
CA ILE A 158 -30.15 0.65 3.44
C ILE A 158 -28.93 1.55 3.20
N GLN A 159 -28.19 1.92 4.26
CA GLN A 159 -26.98 2.74 4.08
C GLN A 159 -25.89 1.98 3.32
N VAL A 160 -25.70 0.68 3.62
CA VAL A 160 -24.77 -0.19 2.89
C VAL A 160 -25.19 -0.30 1.43
N LEU A 161 -26.47 -0.60 1.14
CA LEU A 161 -27.00 -0.67 -0.21
C LEU A 161 -26.78 0.63 -0.99
N ARG A 162 -27.05 1.78 -0.35
CA ARG A 162 -26.82 3.11 -0.94
C ARG A 162 -25.34 3.35 -1.24
N MET A 163 -24.45 2.93 -0.35
CA MET A 163 -23.00 3.04 -0.54
C MET A 163 -22.53 2.17 -1.71
N LEU A 164 -22.96 0.91 -1.78
CA LEU A 164 -22.64 -0.01 -2.86
C LEU A 164 -23.14 0.52 -4.21
N TYR A 165 -24.37 1.03 -4.27
CA TYR A 165 -24.95 1.60 -5.47
C TYR A 165 -24.19 2.85 -5.96
N ASN A 166 -23.90 3.80 -5.06
CA ASN A 166 -23.19 5.03 -5.43
C ASN A 166 -21.72 4.82 -5.80
N ARG A 167 -21.13 3.69 -5.38
CA ARG A 167 -19.75 3.30 -5.69
C ARG A 167 -19.67 2.35 -6.88
N ASP A 168 -20.79 2.04 -7.53
CA ASP A 168 -20.89 1.07 -8.62
C ASP A 168 -20.33 -0.31 -8.27
N LEU A 169 -20.47 -0.70 -7.00
CA LEU A 169 -19.97 -1.98 -6.47
C LEU A 169 -21.00 -3.11 -6.54
N MET A 170 -22.25 -2.82 -6.94
CA MET A 170 -23.28 -3.85 -7.06
C MET A 170 -23.18 -4.69 -8.34
N PHE A 171 -22.66 -4.09 -9.41
CA PHE A 171 -22.60 -4.71 -10.74
C PHE A 171 -21.20 -4.62 -11.35
N SER A 172 -20.16 -4.52 -10.52
CA SER A 172 -18.79 -4.45 -11.03
C SER A 172 -18.47 -5.71 -11.83
N GLU A 173 -18.02 -5.55 -13.07
CA GLU A 173 -17.48 -6.66 -13.85
C GLU A 173 -16.37 -7.33 -13.05
N PRO A 174 -16.33 -8.67 -12.98
CA PRO A 174 -15.28 -9.36 -12.27
C PRO A 174 -13.92 -8.92 -12.85
N PRO A 175 -12.93 -8.61 -11.98
CA PRO A 175 -11.61 -8.27 -12.47
C PRO A 175 -11.09 -9.41 -13.35
N ALA A 176 -10.34 -9.08 -14.41
CA ALA A 176 -9.87 -10.07 -15.39
C ALA A 176 -9.19 -11.31 -14.75
N SER A 177 -8.61 -11.16 -13.56
CA SER A 177 -8.06 -12.27 -12.75
C SER A 177 -9.13 -13.31 -12.36
N SER A 178 -10.30 -12.88 -11.92
CA SER A 178 -11.41 -13.77 -11.53
C SER A 178 -12.04 -14.47 -12.74
N ALA A 179 -12.11 -13.79 -13.88
CA ALA A 179 -12.56 -14.41 -15.13
C ALA A 179 -11.58 -15.49 -15.65
N LEU A 180 -10.29 -15.31 -15.41
CA LEU A 180 -9.25 -16.28 -15.78
C LEU A 180 -9.30 -17.54 -14.89
N GLU A 181 -9.50 -17.37 -13.57
CA GLU A 181 -9.65 -18.49 -12.63
C GLU A 181 -10.85 -19.38 -12.99
N LEU A 182 -12.00 -18.76 -13.30
CA LEU A 182 -13.22 -19.47 -13.68
C LEU A 182 -13.10 -20.18 -15.05
N ALA A 183 -12.24 -19.69 -15.94
CA ALA A 183 -11.95 -20.36 -17.21
C ALA A 183 -10.97 -21.54 -17.07
N LEU A 184 -10.23 -21.62 -15.95
CA LEU A 184 -9.32 -22.72 -15.63
C LEU A 184 -9.99 -23.82 -14.80
N GLU A 185 -11.16 -23.56 -14.20
CA GLU A 185 -12.07 -24.58 -13.66
C GLU A 185 -12.77 -25.33 -14.81
N VAL A 186 -11.99 -26.03 -15.63
CA VAL A 186 -12.53 -27.05 -16.54
C VAL A 186 -12.97 -28.23 -15.67
N PRO A 187 -14.24 -28.68 -15.71
CA PRO A 187 -14.62 -29.92 -15.07
C PRO A 187 -13.88 -31.08 -15.76
N GLU A 188 -12.87 -31.62 -15.07
CA GLU A 188 -12.43 -32.99 -15.29
C GLU A 188 -13.58 -33.87 -14.81
N ASP A 189 -14.41 -34.34 -15.74
CA ASP A 189 -15.14 -35.62 -15.71
C ASP A 189 -16.29 -35.53 -16.71
N GLU A 190 -16.16 -36.21 -17.85
CA GLU A 190 -17.16 -37.06 -18.52
C GLU A 190 -16.54 -37.58 -19.84
N GLU A 191 -15.64 -38.57 -19.76
CA GLU A 191 -15.52 -39.56 -20.84
C GLU A 191 -16.32 -40.80 -20.41
N GLU A 192 -17.62 -40.75 -20.68
CA GLU A 192 -18.51 -41.92 -20.70
C GLU A 192 -18.16 -42.85 -21.86
N ALA A 193 -18.37 -44.13 -21.59
CA ALA A 193 -17.94 -45.25 -22.40
C ALA A 193 -18.70 -45.35 -23.75
N ASP A 194 -17.96 -45.60 -24.84
CA ASP A 194 -18.41 -46.56 -25.86
C ASP A 194 -17.22 -47.07 -26.67
N SER A 195 -16.83 -48.31 -26.43
CA SER A 195 -16.09 -49.10 -27.42
C SER A 195 -16.69 -50.49 -27.44
N SER A 196 -17.86 -50.57 -28.10
CA SER A 196 -18.41 -51.80 -28.65
C SER A 196 -17.44 -52.49 -29.62
N SER A 197 -17.04 -53.73 -29.32
CA SER A 197 -16.86 -54.86 -30.27
C SER A 197 -16.57 -56.16 -29.55
#